data_AF-A0A969T9A4-F1
#
_entry.id   AF-A0A969T9A4-F1
#
_cell.length_a   1.000
_cell.length_b   1.000
_cell.length_c   1.000
_cell.angle_alpha   90.00
_cell.angle_beta   90.00
_cell.angle_gamma   90.00
#
_symmetry.space_group_name_H-M   'P 1'
#
loop_
_entity.id
_entity.type
_entity.pdbx_description
1 polymer ?
#
loop_
_entity_poly.entity_id
_entity_poly.type
_entity_poly.pdbx_seq_one_letter_code
_entity_poly.pdbx_strand_id
1 'polypeptide(L)'
;MQVRWNFKLKPTQAQQVKMCEWLVTLRKHRNYALRERETGYNTNNRLVDSSVAYVWGSWCEMESKVEYGACCPLTCPILKHGVIPKNLSTAFKTSKGIVKWDSASGIQMKVTTQLRHTSQNFVNIASDVLQQNLTKLDDAFSNFWKHSRGFPRYLRVLNSFQYPPQRVKLSSIKKTYAIVYLPGYR
;
A
#
# COMPACT_ATOMS: atom_id res chain seq x y z
N MET A 1 0.75 17.05 19.21
CA MET A 1 -0.25 17.17 18.12
C MET A 1 0.47 17.71 16.87
N GLN A 2 0.68 16.91 15.83
CA GLN A 2 1.30 17.41 14.59
C GLN A 2 0.26 18.20 13.78
N VAL A 3 0.50 19.49 13.58
CA VAL A 3 -0.37 20.36 12.76
C VAL A 3 -0.17 20.00 11.28
N ARG A 4 -1.25 19.61 10.61
CA ARG A 4 -1.25 19.36 9.16
C ARG A 4 -1.69 20.63 8.44
N TRP A 5 -0.82 21.17 7.60
CA TRP A 5 -1.12 22.33 6.77
C TRP A 5 -1.70 21.88 5.43
N ASN A 6 -2.86 22.43 5.06
CA ASN A 6 -3.48 22.21 3.76
C ASN A 6 -3.27 23.47 2.91
N PHE A 7 -2.59 23.33 1.77
CA PHE A 7 -2.31 24.45 0.88
C PHE A 7 -3.11 24.31 -0.42
N LYS A 8 -3.67 25.42 -0.90
CA LYS A 8 -4.20 25.51 -2.28
C LYS A 8 -3.06 25.91 -3.21
N LEU A 9 -2.74 25.06 -4.17
CA LEU A 9 -1.71 25.32 -5.17
C LEU A 9 -2.31 26.11 -6.35
N LYS A 10 -1.52 27.02 -6.93
CA LYS A 10 -1.81 27.69 -8.21
C LYS A 10 -0.77 27.26 -9.25
N PRO A 11 -0.86 26.03 -9.79
CA PRO A 11 0.08 25.53 -10.78
C PRO A 11 -0.08 26.22 -12.14
N THR A 12 0.97 26.25 -12.94
CA THR A 12 0.91 26.54 -14.38
C THR A 12 0.18 25.40 -15.12
N GLN A 13 -0.20 25.61 -16.39
CA GLN A 13 -0.89 24.58 -17.18
C GLN A 13 -0.06 23.28 -17.28
N ALA A 14 1.24 23.39 -17.56
CA ALA A 14 2.15 22.25 -17.61
C ALA A 14 2.27 21.54 -16.24
N GLN A 15 2.25 22.32 -15.15
CA GLN A 15 2.20 21.79 -13.78
C GLN A 15 0.93 21.01 -13.48
N GLN A 16 -0.21 21.53 -13.92
CA GLN A 16 -1.48 20.88 -13.73
C GLN A 16 -1.52 19.52 -14.46
N VAL A 17 -1.09 19.47 -15.72
CA VAL A 17 -1.07 18.22 -16.50
C VAL A 17 -0.23 17.15 -15.79
N LYS A 18 1.00 17.49 -15.40
CA LYS A 18 1.91 16.56 -14.68
C LYS A 18 1.34 16.10 -13.34
N MET A 19 0.71 16.99 -12.57
CA MET A 19 0.06 16.61 -11.31
C MET A 19 -1.16 15.70 -11.53
N CYS A 20 -1.96 15.94 -12.58
CA CYS A 20 -3.08 15.08 -12.95
C CYS A 20 -2.59 13.67 -13.33
N GLU A 21 -1.51 13.54 -14.09
CA GLU A 21 -0.89 12.26 -14.41
C GLU A 21 -0.41 11.51 -13.16
N TRP A 22 0.17 12.24 -12.19
CA TRP A 22 0.57 11.66 -10.91
C TRP A 22 -0.62 11.12 -10.14
N LEU A 23 -1.73 11.86 -10.07
CA LEU A 23 -2.95 11.42 -9.40
C LEU A 23 -3.52 10.15 -10.03
N VAL A 24 -3.51 10.05 -11.36
CA VAL A 24 -3.94 8.84 -12.08
C VAL A 24 -3.04 7.65 -11.76
N THR A 25 -1.72 7.86 -11.74
CA THR A 25 -0.73 6.83 -11.44
C THR A 25 -0.84 6.36 -9.99
N LEU A 26 -0.95 7.28 -9.03
CA LEU A 26 -1.13 6.98 -7.60
C LEU A 26 -2.46 6.24 -7.34
N ARG A 27 -3.53 6.61 -8.04
CA ARG A 27 -4.81 5.88 -7.97
C ARG A 27 -4.64 4.42 -8.42
N LYS A 28 -4.03 4.22 -9.59
CA LYS A 28 -3.78 2.87 -10.15
C LYS A 28 -2.89 2.06 -9.22
N HIS A 29 -1.80 2.65 -8.74
CA HIS A 29 -0.88 2.04 -7.79
C HIS A 29 -1.56 1.61 -6.49
N ARG A 30 -2.37 2.49 -5.89
CA ARG A 30 -3.14 2.16 -4.68
C ARG A 30 -4.12 1.00 -4.92
N ASN A 31 -4.89 1.07 -6.01
CA ASN A 31 -5.88 0.05 -6.32
C ASN A 31 -5.22 -1.30 -6.63
N TYR A 32 -4.08 -1.30 -7.31
CA TYR A 32 -3.28 -2.49 -7.52
C TYR A 32 -2.81 -3.09 -6.18
N ALA A 33 -2.24 -2.26 -5.31
CA ALA A 33 -1.81 -2.70 -3.98
C ALA A 33 -2.96 -3.21 -3.09
N LEU A 34 -4.15 -2.60 -3.21
CA LEU A 34 -5.37 -3.08 -2.57
C LEU A 34 -5.79 -4.45 -3.10
N ARG A 35 -5.75 -4.64 -4.42
CA ARG A 35 -6.11 -5.91 -5.06
C ARG A 35 -5.21 -7.06 -4.64
N GLU A 36 -3.91 -6.83 -4.51
CA GLU A 36 -2.98 -7.85 -4.00
C GLU A 36 -3.37 -8.28 -2.59
N ARG A 37 -3.66 -7.31 -1.70
CA ARG A 37 -4.06 -7.60 -0.32
C ARG A 37 -5.43 -8.25 -0.23
N GLU A 38 -6.38 -7.83 -1.08
CA GLU A 38 -7.71 -8.45 -1.20
C GLU A 38 -7.58 -9.89 -1.66
N THR A 39 -6.72 -10.16 -2.65
CA THR A 39 -6.46 -11.52 -3.11
C THR A 39 -5.87 -12.36 -1.99
N GLY A 40 -4.87 -11.86 -1.28
CA GLY A 40 -4.31 -12.55 -0.12
C GLY A 40 -5.32 -12.79 1.00
N TYR A 41 -6.24 -11.85 1.23
CA TYR A 41 -7.30 -12.00 2.22
C TYR A 41 -8.37 -13.03 1.80
N ASN A 42 -8.85 -12.97 0.56
CA ASN A 42 -9.95 -13.83 0.09
C ASN A 42 -9.48 -15.26 -0.24
N THR A 43 -8.23 -15.42 -0.70
CA THR A 43 -7.73 -16.68 -1.26
C THR A 43 -6.58 -17.30 -0.46
N ASN A 44 -6.12 -16.63 0.60
CA ASN A 44 -4.88 -16.97 1.30
C ASN A 44 -3.67 -17.15 0.33
N ASN A 45 -3.69 -16.42 -0.79
CA ASN A 45 -2.74 -16.51 -1.89
C ASN A 45 -2.59 -17.92 -2.53
N ARG A 46 -3.63 -18.76 -2.49
CA ARG A 46 -3.66 -20.03 -3.23
C ARG A 46 -4.04 -19.79 -4.69
N LEU A 47 -3.55 -20.66 -5.59
CA LEU A 47 -3.92 -20.66 -7.01
C LEU A 47 -5.42 -21.01 -7.13
N VAL A 48 -6.20 -20.10 -7.68
CA VAL A 48 -7.67 -20.15 -7.70
C VAL A 48 -8.15 -21.05 -8.84
N ASP A 49 -8.40 -22.32 -8.51
CA ASP A 49 -9.55 -23.07 -9.05
C ASP A 49 -10.72 -22.98 -8.05
N SER A 50 -10.40 -23.09 -6.76
CA SER A 50 -11.38 -23.22 -5.68
C SER A 50 -11.35 -22.03 -4.72
N SER A 51 -12.53 -21.64 -4.23
CA SER A 51 -12.66 -20.71 -3.12
C SER A 51 -12.04 -21.31 -1.86
N VAL A 52 -11.44 -20.46 -1.01
CA VAL A 52 -11.03 -20.91 0.34
C VAL A 52 -12.30 -21.18 1.13
N ALA A 53 -12.66 -22.45 1.26
CA ALA A 53 -13.67 -22.88 2.21
C ALA A 53 -13.11 -22.71 3.62
N TYR A 54 -13.58 -21.69 4.34
CA TYR A 54 -13.38 -21.57 5.78
C TYR A 54 -14.26 -22.62 6.45
N VAL A 55 -13.85 -23.88 6.42
CA VAL A 55 -14.59 -24.97 7.09
C VAL A 55 -14.31 -24.85 8.58
N TRP A 56 -15.37 -24.55 9.34
CA TRP A 56 -15.32 -24.36 10.77
C TRP A 56 -15.29 -25.74 11.46
N GLY A 57 -14.23 -26.01 12.23
CA GLY A 57 -14.15 -27.21 13.09
C GLY A 57 -12.71 -27.57 13.46
N SER A 58 -12.50 -28.04 14.69
CA SER A 58 -11.19 -28.47 15.20
C SER A 58 -10.69 -29.81 14.64
N TRP A 59 -11.50 -30.52 13.85
CA TRP A 59 -11.16 -31.84 13.32
C TRP A 59 -11.72 -31.99 11.91
N CYS A 60 -10.85 -32.27 10.93
CA CYS A 60 -11.27 -32.48 9.53
C CYS A 60 -11.68 -33.94 9.26
N GLU A 61 -11.34 -34.89 10.14
CA GLU A 61 -11.71 -36.32 10.03
C GLU A 61 -12.26 -36.81 11.37
N MET A 62 -13.53 -37.22 11.41
CA MET A 62 -14.21 -37.59 12.66
C MET A 62 -13.79 -38.96 13.22
N GLU A 63 -13.25 -39.84 12.39
CA GLU A 63 -12.91 -41.21 12.74
C GLU A 63 -11.49 -41.34 13.32
N SER A 64 -10.52 -40.67 12.69
CA SER A 64 -9.12 -40.67 13.14
C SER A 64 -8.84 -39.63 14.24
N LYS A 65 -9.67 -38.59 14.36
CA LYS A 65 -9.42 -37.40 15.18
C LYS A 65 -8.02 -36.82 14.92
N VAL A 66 -7.48 -36.99 13.71
CA VAL A 66 -6.18 -36.43 13.33
C VAL A 66 -6.40 -35.05 12.72
N GLU A 67 -5.70 -34.04 13.23
CA GLU A 67 -5.63 -32.71 12.62
C GLU A 67 -4.74 -32.77 11.36
N TYR A 68 -5.28 -33.22 10.23
CA TYR A 68 -4.65 -32.94 8.95
C TYR A 68 -5.01 -31.52 8.52
N GLY A 69 -4.05 -30.60 8.70
CA GLY A 69 -4.12 -29.28 8.09
C GLY A 69 -5.32 -28.46 8.55
N ALA A 70 -5.45 -28.24 9.87
CA ALA A 70 -6.34 -27.24 10.43
C ALA A 70 -6.04 -25.87 9.81
N CYS A 71 -6.68 -25.57 8.68
CA CYS A 71 -6.64 -24.28 8.01
C CYS A 71 -7.60 -23.33 8.72
N CYS A 72 -7.46 -23.25 10.05
CA CYS A 72 -8.08 -22.20 10.83
C CYS A 72 -7.34 -20.89 10.49
N PRO A 73 -8.05 -19.77 10.27
CA PRO A 73 -7.47 -18.43 10.25
C PRO A 73 -6.91 -18.01 11.63
N LEU A 74 -6.50 -18.94 12.49
CA LEU A 74 -5.70 -18.69 13.68
C LEU A 74 -4.46 -19.59 13.74
N THR A 75 -4.38 -20.68 12.94
CA THR A 75 -3.35 -21.72 13.06
C THR A 75 -2.62 -22.06 11.76
N CYS A 76 -3.24 -21.86 10.58
CA CYS A 76 -2.44 -21.74 9.36
C CYS A 76 -1.53 -20.52 9.52
N PRO A 77 -0.29 -20.49 8.99
CA PRO A 77 0.43 -19.25 8.84
C PRO A 77 -0.35 -18.41 7.83
N ILE A 78 -1.40 -17.75 8.31
CA ILE A 78 -1.93 -16.55 7.70
C ILE A 78 -0.69 -15.71 7.63
N LEU A 79 -0.18 -15.52 6.42
CA LEU A 79 0.67 -14.37 6.19
C LEU A 79 -0.20 -13.21 6.67
N LYS A 80 0.06 -12.69 7.88
CA LYS A 80 -0.66 -11.59 8.54
C LYS A 80 -0.70 -10.33 7.65
N HIS A 81 -0.05 -10.42 6.48
CA HIS A 81 0.41 -9.44 5.52
C HIS A 81 0.40 -10.06 4.10
N GLY A 82 -0.72 -10.67 3.69
CA GLY A 82 -0.89 -11.48 2.46
C GLY A 82 -0.65 -10.74 1.14
N VAL A 83 0.61 -10.48 0.81
CA VAL A 83 1.07 -10.09 -0.52
C VAL A 83 2.23 -10.99 -0.89
N ILE A 84 2.10 -11.73 -1.99
CA ILE A 84 3.19 -12.54 -2.55
C ILE A 84 3.77 -11.80 -3.76
N PRO A 85 4.99 -11.26 -3.68
CA PRO A 85 5.64 -10.63 -4.82
C PRO A 85 6.07 -11.71 -5.83
N LYS A 86 6.21 -11.34 -7.10
CA LYS A 86 6.72 -12.23 -8.16
C LYS A 86 8.09 -12.83 -7.79
N ASN A 87 8.97 -12.01 -7.22
CA ASN A 87 10.27 -12.46 -6.71
C ASN A 87 10.18 -12.59 -5.18
N LEU A 88 10.21 -13.83 -4.68
CA LEU A 88 10.03 -14.15 -3.27
C LEU A 88 11.11 -13.54 -2.36
N SER A 89 12.32 -13.30 -2.86
CA SER A 89 13.39 -12.63 -2.10
C SER A 89 12.97 -11.22 -1.65
N THR A 90 12.05 -10.57 -2.38
CA THR A 90 11.50 -9.25 -2.02
C THR A 90 10.61 -9.32 -0.77
N ALA A 91 10.01 -10.48 -0.50
CA ALA A 91 9.10 -10.69 0.61
C ALA A 91 9.81 -10.70 1.97
N PHE A 92 11.10 -11.04 1.99
CA PHE A 92 11.85 -11.17 3.23
C PHE A 92 12.49 -9.86 3.67
N LYS A 93 12.59 -9.66 4.98
CA LYS A 93 13.41 -8.62 5.60
C LYS A 93 14.27 -9.22 6.70
N THR A 94 15.49 -8.72 6.83
CA THR A 94 16.40 -9.08 7.91
C THR A 94 16.34 -8.00 8.98
N SER A 95 16.14 -8.39 10.24
CA SER A 95 16.16 -7.48 11.37
C SER A 95 16.85 -8.16 12.55
N LYS A 96 17.90 -7.53 13.09
CA LYS A 96 18.73 -8.11 14.17
C LYS A 96 19.23 -9.53 13.85
N GLY A 97 19.68 -9.76 12.61
CA GLY A 97 20.18 -11.07 12.16
C GLY A 97 19.10 -12.11 11.82
N ILE A 98 17.82 -11.83 12.10
CA ILE A 98 16.71 -12.76 11.85
C ILE A 98 16.01 -12.39 10.54
N VAL A 99 15.90 -13.37 9.63
CA VAL A 99 15.11 -13.25 8.40
C VAL A 99 13.65 -13.54 8.72
N LYS A 100 12.76 -12.62 8.35
CA LYS A 100 11.30 -12.79 8.52
C LYS A 100 10.55 -12.23 7.33
N TRP A 101 9.31 -12.68 7.17
CA TRP A 101 8.38 -12.11 6.20
C TRP A 101 8.12 -10.63 6.53
N ASP A 102 8.10 -9.78 5.50
CA ASP A 102 7.87 -8.36 5.63
C ASP A 102 6.36 -8.02 5.70
N SER A 103 6.02 -6.78 6.06
CA SER A 103 4.62 -6.33 6.00
C SER A 103 4.18 -6.16 4.55
N ALA A 104 2.86 -6.19 4.30
CA ALA A 104 2.30 -6.00 2.97
C ALA A 104 2.78 -4.68 2.36
N SER A 105 2.82 -3.60 3.15
CA SER A 105 3.41 -2.33 2.75
C SER A 105 4.91 -2.39 2.50
N GLY A 106 5.68 -3.08 3.33
CA GLY A 106 7.13 -3.23 3.14
C GLY A 106 7.45 -3.93 1.81
N ILE A 107 6.74 -5.03 1.51
CA ILE A 107 6.85 -5.74 0.22
C ILE A 107 6.47 -4.82 -0.93
N GLN A 108 5.30 -4.18 -0.85
CA GLN A 108 4.80 -3.28 -1.89
C GLN A 108 5.70 -2.06 -2.10
N MET A 109 6.34 -1.54 -1.05
CA MET A 109 7.34 -0.46 -1.14
C MET A 109 8.57 -0.91 -1.91
N LYS A 110 9.12 -2.12 -1.63
CA LYS A 110 10.25 -2.67 -2.38
C LYS A 110 9.91 -2.88 -3.86
N VAL A 111 8.73 -3.45 -4.15
CA VAL A 111 8.23 -3.59 -5.53
C VAL A 111 8.06 -2.22 -6.20
N THR A 112 7.53 -1.23 -5.47
CA THR A 112 7.39 0.14 -5.99
C THR A 112 8.75 0.76 -6.32
N THR A 113 9.78 0.51 -5.50
CA THR A 113 11.15 0.94 -5.81
C THR A 113 11.65 0.30 -7.10
N GLN A 114 11.44 -1.00 -7.31
CA GLN A 114 11.77 -1.67 -8.57
C GLN A 114 11.01 -1.04 -9.76
N LEU A 115 9.71 -0.79 -9.62
CA LEU A 115 8.90 -0.14 -10.64
C LEU A 115 9.41 1.25 -11.00
N ARG A 116 9.96 2.00 -10.03
CA ARG A 116 10.61 3.29 -10.30
C ARG A 116 11.87 3.17 -11.13
N HIS A 117 12.53 2.03 -11.20
CA HIS A 117 13.67 1.83 -12.10
C HIS A 117 13.23 1.43 -13.51
N THR A 118 12.09 0.76 -13.63
CA THR A 118 11.61 0.22 -14.91
C THR A 118 10.66 1.15 -15.65
N SER A 119 9.87 1.97 -14.94
CA SER A 119 8.74 2.70 -15.53
C SER A 119 8.80 4.21 -15.31
N GLN A 120 8.73 4.97 -16.40
CA GLN A 120 8.86 6.43 -16.37
C GLN A 120 7.76 7.11 -15.52
N ASN A 121 6.54 6.57 -15.54
CA ASN A 121 5.41 7.11 -14.76
C ASN A 121 5.71 7.12 -13.25
N PHE A 122 6.44 6.11 -12.76
CA PHE A 122 6.84 6.01 -11.36
C PHE A 122 8.13 6.79 -11.06
N VAL A 123 9.08 6.87 -12.03
CA VAL A 123 10.29 7.71 -11.92
C VAL A 123 9.91 9.16 -11.62
N ASN A 124 8.92 9.67 -12.35
CA ASN A 124 8.50 11.07 -12.29
C ASN A 124 7.91 11.46 -10.93
N ILE A 125 7.39 10.49 -10.16
CA ILE A 125 6.77 10.75 -8.86
C ILE A 125 7.84 10.62 -7.76
N ALA A 126 7.84 11.58 -6.82
CA ALA A 126 8.71 11.49 -5.65
C ALA A 126 8.43 10.21 -4.86
N SER A 127 9.50 9.52 -4.45
CA SER A 127 9.41 8.25 -3.71
C SER A 127 8.56 8.38 -2.45
N ASP A 128 8.64 9.51 -1.76
CA ASP A 128 7.88 9.72 -0.53
C ASP A 128 6.38 9.79 -0.77
N VAL A 129 5.94 10.35 -1.90
CA VAL A 129 4.53 10.44 -2.24
C VAL A 129 3.96 9.06 -2.50
N LEU A 130 4.73 8.20 -3.19
CA LEU A 130 4.39 6.80 -3.41
C LEU A 130 4.32 6.01 -2.08
N GLN A 131 5.27 6.25 -1.18
CA GLN A 131 5.25 5.64 0.15
C GLN A 131 4.04 6.11 0.97
N GLN A 132 3.73 7.40 0.97
CA GLN A 132 2.55 7.94 1.67
C GLN A 132 1.23 7.41 1.11
N ASN A 133 1.18 7.09 -0.18
CA ASN A 133 0.01 6.44 -0.78
C ASN A 133 -0.23 5.04 -0.20
N LEU A 134 0.83 4.28 0.07
CA LEU A 134 0.77 2.98 0.75
C LEU A 134 0.47 3.14 2.25
N THR A 135 1.01 4.15 2.93
CA THR A 135 0.67 4.47 4.33
C THR A 135 -0.83 4.72 4.49
N LYS A 136 -1.45 5.49 3.58
CA LYS A 136 -2.92 5.68 3.58
C LYS A 136 -3.69 4.37 3.35
N LEU A 137 -3.09 3.38 2.71
CA LEU A 137 -3.69 2.05 2.54
C LEU A 137 -3.59 1.27 3.85
N ASP A 138 -2.42 1.30 4.49
CA ASP A 138 -2.22 0.72 5.81
C ASP A 138 -3.16 1.32 6.85
N ASP A 139 -3.38 2.63 6.83
CA ASP A 139 -4.37 3.29 7.69
C ASP A 139 -5.80 2.81 7.41
N ALA A 140 -6.16 2.58 6.15
CA ALA A 140 -7.49 2.04 5.81
C ALA A 140 -7.65 0.61 6.35
N PHE A 141 -6.62 -0.23 6.22
CA PHE A 141 -6.62 -1.57 6.79
C PHE A 141 -6.58 -1.57 8.31
N SER A 142 -5.82 -0.67 8.95
CA SER A 142 -5.78 -0.58 10.42
C SER A 142 -7.16 -0.19 10.97
N ASN A 143 -7.87 0.71 10.28
CA ASN A 143 -9.26 1.04 10.61
C ASN A 143 -10.23 -0.13 10.38
N PHE A 144 -10.05 -0.91 9.32
CA PHE A 144 -10.82 -2.14 9.08
C PHE A 144 -10.63 -3.14 10.23
N TRP A 145 -9.38 -3.44 10.60
CA TRP A 145 -9.07 -4.45 11.60
C TRP A 145 -9.34 -4.03 13.05
N LYS A 146 -9.01 -2.79 13.42
CA LYS A 146 -9.05 -2.33 14.82
C LYS A 146 -10.34 -1.60 15.19
N HIS A 147 -10.99 -1.00 14.21
CA HIS A 147 -12.12 -0.09 14.44
C HIS A 147 -13.39 -0.56 13.73
N SER A 148 -13.43 -1.84 13.29
CA SER A 148 -14.56 -2.50 12.63
C SER A 148 -15.19 -1.67 11.50
N ARG A 149 -14.38 -0.85 10.82
CA ARG A 149 -14.82 -0.15 9.61
C ARG A 149 -14.96 -1.15 8.46
N GLY A 150 -15.69 -0.79 7.41
CA GLY A 150 -15.79 -1.61 6.20
C GLY A 150 -14.44 -1.83 5.50
N PHE A 151 -14.37 -2.86 4.66
CA PHE A 151 -13.18 -3.19 3.88
C PHE A 151 -12.71 -1.99 3.03
N PRO A 152 -11.40 -1.75 2.88
CA PRO A 152 -10.89 -0.64 2.09
C PRO A 152 -11.42 -0.65 0.65
N ARG A 153 -11.98 0.48 0.20
CA ARG A 153 -12.61 0.60 -1.11
C ARG A 153 -11.61 0.98 -2.22
N TYR A 154 -11.82 0.42 -3.41
CA TYR A 154 -11.19 0.87 -4.64
C TYR A 154 -11.52 2.33 -4.96
N LEU A 155 -10.50 3.11 -5.29
CA LEU A 155 -10.67 4.51 -5.64
C LEU A 155 -11.07 4.65 -7.11
N ARG A 156 -12.21 5.31 -7.36
CA ARG A 156 -12.60 5.76 -8.70
C ARG A 156 -11.79 6.98 -9.15
N VAL A 157 -11.55 7.92 -8.24
CA VAL A 157 -10.76 9.14 -8.50
C VAL A 157 -9.87 9.39 -7.27
N LEU A 158 -8.66 9.89 -7.50
CA LEU A 158 -7.78 10.38 -6.45
C LEU A 158 -7.60 11.89 -6.63
N ASN A 159 -8.00 12.68 -5.64
CA ASN A 159 -8.04 14.14 -5.74
C ASN A 159 -6.85 14.84 -5.06
N SER A 160 -6.07 14.10 -4.25
CA SER A 160 -4.97 14.68 -3.50
C SER A 160 -3.85 13.68 -3.23
N PHE A 161 -2.64 14.20 -3.12
CA PHE A 161 -1.47 13.48 -2.65
C PHE A 161 -0.83 14.26 -1.50
N GLN A 162 0.03 13.61 -0.73
CA GLN A 162 0.65 14.19 0.46
C GLN A 162 2.14 13.93 0.46
N TYR A 163 2.90 14.92 0.90
CA TYR A 163 4.30 14.77 1.22
C TYR A 163 4.46 14.49 2.72
N PRO A 164 5.53 13.79 3.13
CA PRO A 164 5.94 13.77 4.52
C PRO A 164 6.30 15.20 5.00
N PRO A 165 6.27 15.43 6.32
CA PRO A 165 6.73 16.69 6.88
C PRO A 165 8.18 16.99 6.43
N GLN A 166 8.52 18.29 6.34
CA GLN A 166 9.85 18.81 5.98
C GLN A 166 10.33 18.54 4.53
N ARG A 167 9.57 17.81 3.71
CA ARG A 167 9.94 17.58 2.30
C ARG A 167 9.69 18.78 1.38
N VAL A 168 8.69 19.57 1.71
CA VAL A 168 8.27 20.73 0.93
C VAL A 168 8.98 21.98 1.45
N LYS A 169 9.62 22.74 0.57
CA LYS A 169 10.37 23.94 0.93
C LYS A 169 9.68 25.19 0.40
N LEU A 170 9.55 26.23 1.22
CA LEU A 170 9.11 27.55 0.76
C LEU A 170 10.33 28.24 0.15
N SER A 171 10.25 28.64 -1.12
CA SER A 171 11.35 29.33 -1.81
C SER A 171 11.26 30.84 -1.67
N SER A 172 10.06 31.40 -1.73
CA SER A 172 9.82 32.84 -1.58
C SER A 172 8.45 33.08 -0.96
N ILE A 173 8.37 34.00 0.00
CA ILE A 173 7.13 34.38 0.66
C ILE A 173 6.78 35.79 0.18
N LYS A 174 5.63 35.94 -0.48
CA LYS A 174 5.04 37.23 -0.82
C LYS A 174 3.89 37.54 0.13
N LYS A 175 3.39 38.77 0.09
CA LYS A 175 2.32 39.27 0.98
C LYS A 175 1.03 38.42 0.92
N THR A 176 0.72 37.80 -0.23
CA THR A 176 -0.54 37.07 -0.46
C THR A 176 -0.35 35.60 -0.86
N TYR A 177 0.86 35.17 -1.20
CA TYR A 177 1.16 33.77 -1.54
C TYR A 177 2.64 33.45 -1.32
N ALA A 178 2.95 32.17 -1.17
CA ALA A 178 4.31 31.68 -1.16
C ALA A 178 4.58 30.81 -2.39
N ILE A 179 5.80 30.90 -2.92
CA ILE A 179 6.33 29.99 -3.93
C ILE A 179 6.89 28.79 -3.18
N VAL A 180 6.53 27.60 -3.64
CA VAL A 180 6.82 26.35 -2.96
C VAL A 180 7.57 25.43 -3.93
N TYR A 181 8.66 24.85 -3.46
CA TYR A 181 9.39 23.79 -4.15
C TYR A 181 8.83 22.42 -3.74
N LEU A 182 8.42 21.65 -4.74
CA LEU A 182 7.93 20.28 -4.58
C LEU A 182 8.95 19.28 -5.12
N PRO A 183 9.47 18.35 -4.30
CA PRO A 183 10.43 17.36 -4.79
C PRO A 183 9.77 16.42 -5.82
N GLY A 184 10.55 16.01 -6.82
CA GLY A 184 10.07 15.26 -8.00
C GLY A 184 9.50 16.15 -9.10
N TYR A 185 9.31 17.45 -8.82
CA TYR A 185 8.87 18.45 -9.77
C TYR A 185 10.08 19.31 -10.19
N ARG A 186 10.83 18.84 -11.19
CA ARG A 186 11.68 19.69 -12.04
C ARG A 186 10.95 20.00 -13.33
#